data_AF-A0A1T4WKU2-F1
#
_entry.id   AF-A0A1T4WKU2-F1
#
_cell.length_a   1.000
_cell.length_b   1.000
_cell.length_c   1.000
_cell.angle_alpha   90.00
_cell.angle_beta   90.00
_cell.angle_gamma   90.00
#
_symmetry.space_group_name_H-M   'P 1'
#
loop_
_entity.id
_entity.type
_entity.pdbx_description
1 polymer ?
#
loop_
_entity_poly.entity_id
_entity_poly.type
_entity_poly.pdbx_seq_one_letter_code
_entity_poly.pdbx_strand_id
1 'polypeptide(L)'
;MRVLFCRITWMEKYIGRENEEIKMPYTGGKYVDEYKEGGEEKNFLDIDGYCYGFVETKRNKNGRNTIRIERIDESYKNCESIDNVLVVWVAANRHGKQKIVGWYKNATVYRQFQYKLIRYYDYNITARAKDCFLLPLNNRTFQVPVAVIKDSLNRFGFGQSNIWYAQEESAENYVKEVIKYIENYNGERINVVINDEDLDAAIDINNRSIDDVYKEALDIFKNIDSVKHENLMYSLKLCNSILKADTSHKGAFNLKCFLVSNLLRIKKSIDLFEEYNRKYNDDDYLIYFQLGILYYYDEQIDKAAENLNRSVILNPDYIDSYIFLSAVYSYKEDYYNALKYYKICIEKDDKILEAYYQIAWIEYYINKNTNEALQYIDKILSIEENNADALYFKAEIFYLEGRKNDALNIIEQYLKKDPQNSWFIEFKNQVFS
;
A
#
# COMPACT_ATOMS: atom_id res chain seq x y z
N MET A 1 -17.00 25.82 -1.51
CA MET A 1 -15.97 24.76 -1.61
C MET A 1 -16.44 23.56 -0.81
N ARG A 2 -16.33 22.34 -1.35
CA ARG A 2 -16.72 21.11 -0.65
C ARG A 2 -15.63 20.72 0.35
N VAL A 3 -15.99 20.35 1.57
CA VAL A 3 -15.04 20.01 2.64
C VAL A 3 -15.45 18.70 3.30
N LEU A 4 -14.48 17.86 3.62
CA LEU A 4 -14.66 16.62 4.37
C LEU A 4 -13.56 16.50 5.44
N PHE A 5 -13.95 16.28 6.69
CA PHE A 5 -12.99 16.05 7.78
C PHE A 5 -12.88 14.55 8.06
N CYS A 6 -11.66 14.03 8.04
CA CYS A 6 -11.33 12.62 8.24
C CYS A 6 -10.43 12.45 9.46
N ARG A 7 -10.87 11.66 10.44
CA ARG A 7 -10.10 11.35 11.64
C ARG A 7 -9.25 10.10 11.41
N ILE A 8 -7.96 10.21 11.71
CA ILE A 8 -6.95 9.15 11.58
C ILE A 8 -6.05 9.09 12.84
N THR A 9 -5.19 8.08 12.94
CA THR A 9 -4.19 7.95 14.02
C THR A 9 -3.04 8.95 13.85
N TRP A 10 -2.52 9.47 14.98
CA TRP A 10 -1.42 10.43 14.97
C TRP A 10 -0.09 9.79 14.61
N MET A 11 0.49 10.19 13.47
CA MET A 11 1.79 9.72 12.99
C MET A 11 2.66 10.85 12.47
N GLU A 12 3.98 10.66 12.42
CA GLU A 12 4.88 11.67 11.89
C GLU A 12 4.77 11.80 10.36
N LYS A 13 5.00 10.70 9.62
CA LYS A 13 5.23 10.77 8.16
C LYS A 13 4.11 10.21 7.28
N TYR A 14 3.26 9.30 7.77
CA TYR A 14 2.18 8.66 7.01
C TYR A 14 2.62 8.13 5.62
N ILE A 15 3.79 7.47 5.58
CA ILE A 15 4.37 6.84 4.38
C ILE A 15 4.56 5.32 4.55
N GLY A 16 3.92 4.72 5.55
CA GLY A 16 4.21 3.37 6.05
C GLY A 16 5.20 3.38 7.22
N ARG A 17 5.54 2.18 7.74
CA ARG A 17 6.48 2.05 8.86
C ARG A 17 7.92 2.14 8.36
N GLU A 18 8.81 2.75 9.14
CA GLU A 18 10.22 2.94 8.73
C GLU A 18 11.00 1.62 8.55
N ASN A 19 10.51 0.53 9.14
CA ASN A 19 11.10 -0.82 9.01
C ASN A 19 10.40 -1.67 7.94
N GLU A 20 9.29 -1.20 7.38
CA GLU A 20 8.73 -1.78 6.17
C GLU A 20 9.53 -1.19 5.02
N GLU A 21 10.59 -1.90 4.66
CA GLU A 21 11.37 -1.58 3.47
C GLU A 21 10.42 -1.22 2.31
N ILE A 22 10.80 -0.19 1.54
CA ILE A 22 10.14 0.08 0.27
C ILE A 22 10.54 -1.04 -0.71
N LYS A 23 10.18 -2.31 -0.43
CA LYS A 23 10.43 -3.44 -1.31
C LYS A 23 9.45 -3.39 -2.48
N MET A 24 9.79 -2.63 -3.52
CA MET A 24 9.67 -3.23 -4.85
C MET A 24 10.60 -4.46 -4.82
N PRO A 25 10.24 -5.65 -5.31
CA PRO A 25 11.07 -6.84 -5.11
C PRO A 25 12.42 -6.68 -5.83
N TYR A 26 13.41 -6.16 -5.12
CA TYR A 26 14.82 -6.21 -5.48
C TYR A 26 15.38 -7.44 -4.81
N THR A 27 15.32 -8.55 -5.55
CA THR A 27 15.93 -9.83 -5.20
C THR A 27 15.50 -10.39 -3.85
N GLY A 28 14.71 -11.47 -3.89
CA GLY A 28 14.54 -12.37 -2.77
C GLY A 28 13.19 -12.23 -2.09
N GLY A 29 12.31 -13.19 -2.38
CA GLY A 29 11.23 -13.55 -1.48
C GLY A 29 11.75 -13.79 -0.06
N LYS A 30 11.12 -13.11 0.90
CA LYS A 30 10.30 -13.76 1.90
C LYS A 30 9.18 -12.81 2.25
N TYR A 31 8.06 -13.03 1.57
CA TYR A 31 6.79 -12.39 1.87
C TYR A 31 6.30 -12.99 3.19
N VAL A 32 6.65 -12.32 4.28
CA VAL A 32 5.85 -12.27 5.49
C VAL A 32 5.72 -10.78 5.77
N ASP A 33 4.71 -10.15 5.17
CA ASP A 33 4.23 -8.87 5.67
C ASP A 33 3.58 -9.17 7.03
N GLU A 34 4.43 -9.27 8.04
CA GLU A 34 4.02 -9.23 9.43
C GLU A 34 3.33 -7.88 9.64
N TYR A 35 2.20 -7.90 10.33
CA TYR A 35 1.33 -6.76 10.63
C TYR A 35 0.44 -6.29 9.49
N LYS A 36 -0.80 -6.77 9.51
CA LYS A 36 -1.91 -6.12 8.82
C LYS A 36 -2.08 -4.70 9.38
N GLU A 37 -1.68 -3.77 8.53
CA GLU A 37 -1.48 -2.35 8.76
C GLU A 37 -2.79 -1.59 9.01
N GLY A 38 -2.71 -0.43 9.65
CA GLY A 38 -3.77 0.57 9.51
C GLY A 38 -3.66 1.22 8.14
N GLY A 39 -4.67 1.13 7.28
CA GLY A 39 -4.62 1.71 5.91
C GLY A 39 -4.28 3.20 5.86
N GLU A 40 -4.48 3.92 6.97
CA GLU A 40 -4.14 5.34 7.12
C GLU A 40 -2.64 5.62 7.22
N GLU A 41 -1.80 4.62 7.53
CA GLU A 41 -0.34 4.74 7.67
C GLU A 41 0.34 5.22 6.39
N LYS A 42 -0.31 5.11 5.24
CA LYS A 42 0.23 5.43 3.90
C LYS A 42 -0.46 6.61 3.23
N ASN A 43 -1.30 7.36 3.97
CA ASN A 43 -2.11 8.43 3.38
C ASN A 43 -1.27 9.40 2.53
N PHE A 44 -0.09 9.80 2.99
CA PHE A 44 0.75 10.77 2.28
C PHE A 44 1.89 10.15 1.46
N LEU A 45 1.84 8.85 1.19
CA LEU A 45 2.75 8.18 0.26
C LEU A 45 2.42 8.59 -1.18
N ASP A 46 3.45 8.99 -1.93
CA ASP A 46 3.32 9.42 -3.32
C ASP A 46 3.66 8.27 -4.28
N ILE A 47 2.63 7.75 -4.94
CA ILE A 47 2.72 6.67 -5.93
C ILE A 47 2.25 7.22 -7.27
N ASP A 48 3.15 7.25 -8.26
CA ASP A 48 2.92 7.84 -9.58
C ASP A 48 2.31 9.26 -9.56
N GLY A 49 2.69 10.08 -8.59
CA GLY A 49 2.21 11.46 -8.47
C GLY A 49 0.84 11.57 -7.79
N TYR A 50 0.35 10.51 -7.13
CA TYR A 50 -0.91 10.47 -6.41
C TYR A 50 -0.73 9.97 -4.98
N CYS A 51 -1.54 10.52 -4.07
CA CYS A 51 -1.76 9.96 -2.75
C CYS A 51 -3.11 9.24 -2.72
N TYR A 52 -3.15 8.06 -2.10
CA TYR A 52 -4.35 7.26 -1.92
C TYR A 52 -4.66 7.21 -0.44
N GLY A 53 -5.56 8.08 -0.01
CA GLY A 53 -5.97 8.24 1.38
C GLY A 53 -7.03 7.22 1.81
N PHE A 54 -6.85 6.73 3.03
CA PHE A 54 -7.74 5.84 3.74
C PHE A 54 -8.24 6.51 5.03
N VAL A 55 -9.54 6.40 5.25
CA VAL A 55 -10.19 6.62 6.55
C VAL A 55 -11.12 5.46 6.85
N GLU A 56 -10.98 4.85 8.03
CA GLU A 56 -11.88 3.76 8.44
C GLU A 56 -13.29 4.32 8.68
N THR A 57 -14.26 3.73 8.02
CA THR A 57 -15.69 3.98 8.23
C THR A 57 -16.24 3.09 9.33
N LYS A 58 -17.34 3.48 9.98
CA LYS A 58 -18.04 2.59 10.94
C LYS A 58 -18.38 1.25 10.28
N ARG A 59 -18.26 0.14 11.03
CA ARG A 59 -18.69 -1.19 10.59
C ARG A 59 -20.07 -1.53 11.14
N ASN A 60 -20.80 -2.37 10.42
CA ASN A 60 -22.06 -2.99 10.84
C ASN A 60 -22.03 -4.50 10.49
N LYS A 61 -23.11 -5.24 10.80
CA LYS A 61 -23.20 -6.69 10.56
C LYS A 61 -23.00 -7.11 9.09
N ASN A 62 -23.20 -6.19 8.15
CA ASN A 62 -23.08 -6.39 6.71
C ASN A 62 -21.76 -5.83 6.14
N GLY A 63 -20.79 -5.48 7.00
CA GLY A 63 -19.47 -4.99 6.60
C GLY A 63 -19.21 -3.52 6.92
N ARG A 64 -18.23 -2.92 6.23
CA ARG A 64 -17.87 -1.50 6.38
C ARG A 64 -18.95 -0.60 5.79
N ASN A 65 -19.28 0.50 6.48
CA ASN A 65 -20.16 1.52 5.93
C ASN A 65 -19.49 2.26 4.76
N THR A 66 -20.29 2.86 3.91
CA THR A 66 -19.81 3.73 2.83
C THR A 66 -19.63 5.18 3.30
N ILE A 67 -18.82 5.94 2.56
CA ILE A 67 -18.85 7.40 2.67
C ILE A 67 -20.13 7.90 1.99
N ARG A 68 -20.93 8.67 2.73
CA ARG A 68 -22.17 9.28 2.24
C ARG A 68 -21.85 10.59 1.51
N ILE A 69 -21.30 10.49 0.31
CA ILE A 69 -20.84 11.65 -0.47
C ILE A 69 -21.98 12.64 -0.79
N GLU A 70 -23.24 12.20 -0.75
CA GLU A 70 -24.41 13.07 -0.85
C GLU A 70 -24.56 14.05 0.31
N ARG A 71 -23.90 13.79 1.44
CA ARG A 71 -23.80 14.73 2.56
C ARG A 71 -22.70 15.76 2.34
N ILE A 72 -21.87 15.64 1.30
CA ILE A 72 -20.96 16.69 0.86
C ILE A 72 -21.67 17.58 -0.15
N ASP A 73 -22.43 16.97 -1.07
CA ASP A 73 -23.23 17.64 -2.09
C ASP A 73 -24.39 16.72 -2.52
N GLU A 74 -25.63 17.18 -2.32
CA GLU A 74 -26.83 16.35 -2.52
C GLU A 74 -26.98 15.87 -3.98
N SER A 75 -26.40 16.59 -4.94
CA SER A 75 -26.44 16.21 -6.36
C SER A 75 -25.71 14.89 -6.66
N TYR A 76 -24.86 14.40 -5.74
CA TYR A 76 -24.07 13.17 -5.90
C TYR A 76 -24.71 11.93 -5.25
N LYS A 77 -26.02 11.98 -4.94
CA LYS A 77 -26.76 10.88 -4.29
C LYS A 77 -26.61 9.51 -4.94
N ASN A 78 -26.54 9.47 -6.26
CA ASN A 78 -26.44 8.22 -7.03
C ASN A 78 -25.08 8.09 -7.75
N CYS A 79 -24.06 8.81 -7.28
CA CYS A 79 -22.71 8.75 -7.84
C CYS A 79 -21.81 7.85 -6.98
N GLU A 80 -20.78 7.29 -7.60
CA GLU A 80 -19.76 6.48 -6.92
C GLU A 80 -18.63 7.31 -6.31
N SER A 81 -18.42 8.53 -6.82
CA SER A 81 -17.40 9.45 -6.31
C SER A 81 -17.81 10.91 -6.46
N ILE A 82 -17.08 11.79 -5.78
CA ILE A 82 -17.19 13.25 -5.88
C ILE A 82 -15.81 13.89 -5.96
N ASP A 83 -15.61 14.76 -6.94
CA ASP A 83 -14.37 15.50 -7.15
C ASP A 83 -14.37 16.89 -6.51
N ASN A 84 -13.18 17.51 -6.49
CA ASN A 84 -12.96 18.87 -6.02
C ASN A 84 -13.36 19.06 -4.55
N VAL A 85 -13.04 18.06 -3.72
CA VAL A 85 -13.24 18.10 -2.27
C VAL A 85 -11.94 18.49 -1.56
N LEU A 86 -12.01 19.45 -0.64
CA LEU A 86 -10.96 19.68 0.34
C LEU A 86 -11.10 18.65 1.47
N VAL A 87 -10.21 17.67 1.50
CA VAL A 87 -10.17 16.66 2.56
C VAL A 87 -9.20 17.12 3.64
N VAL A 88 -9.67 17.26 4.87
CA VAL A 88 -8.89 17.70 6.03
C VAL A 88 -8.62 16.50 6.93
N TRP A 89 -7.36 16.12 7.07
CA TRP A 89 -6.93 15.01 7.92
C TRP A 89 -6.71 15.49 9.35
N VAL A 90 -7.28 14.76 10.30
CA VAL A 90 -7.34 15.15 11.71
C VAL A 90 -6.88 13.99 12.58
N ALA A 91 -5.99 14.24 13.53
CA ALA A 91 -5.58 13.21 14.49
C ALA A 91 -5.53 13.76 15.92
N ALA A 92 -5.74 12.88 16.89
CA ALA A 92 -5.60 13.24 18.30
C ALA A 92 -4.15 13.08 18.75
N ASN A 93 -3.57 14.12 19.35
CA ASN A 93 -2.24 14.02 19.94
C ASN A 93 -2.24 13.21 21.24
N ARG A 94 -1.06 13.00 21.84
CA ARG A 94 -0.87 12.30 23.13
C ARG A 94 -1.67 12.89 24.32
N HIS A 95 -2.22 14.10 24.19
CA HIS A 95 -3.05 14.77 25.19
C HIS A 95 -4.55 14.71 24.85
N GLY A 96 -4.94 13.91 23.85
CA GLY A 96 -6.34 13.70 23.43
C GLY A 96 -6.95 14.85 22.63
N LYS A 97 -6.17 15.87 22.23
CA LYS A 97 -6.67 17.02 21.46
C LYS A 97 -6.56 16.74 19.96
N GLN A 98 -7.68 16.89 19.25
CA GLN A 98 -7.74 16.73 17.79
C GLN A 98 -7.15 17.94 17.08
N LYS A 99 -6.21 17.70 16.17
CA LYS A 99 -5.53 18.72 15.39
C LYS A 99 -5.57 18.36 13.91
N ILE A 100 -5.55 19.37 13.05
CA ILE A 100 -5.27 19.17 11.63
C ILE A 100 -3.83 18.66 11.50
N VAL A 101 -3.66 17.52 10.83
CA VAL A 101 -2.33 16.95 10.52
C VAL A 101 -1.92 17.25 9.08
N GLY A 102 -2.88 17.45 8.19
CA GLY A 102 -2.65 17.73 6.79
C GLY A 102 -3.96 17.81 6.02
N TRP A 103 -3.88 17.98 4.71
CA TRP A 103 -5.04 18.06 3.83
C TRP A 103 -4.70 17.63 2.40
N TYR A 104 -5.73 17.22 1.65
CA TYR A 104 -5.68 17.09 0.20
C TYR A 104 -6.55 18.17 -0.42
N LYS A 105 -5.97 18.95 -1.33
CA LYS A 105 -6.74 19.86 -2.20
C LYS A 105 -7.21 19.08 -3.42
N ASN A 106 -8.37 19.46 -3.95
CA ASN A 106 -8.94 18.89 -5.18
C ASN A 106 -9.07 17.36 -5.16
N ALA A 107 -9.38 16.78 -4.01
CA ALA A 107 -9.46 15.34 -3.87
C ALA A 107 -10.72 14.76 -4.53
N THR A 108 -10.61 13.51 -4.93
CA THR A 108 -11.72 12.62 -5.26
C THR A 108 -12.05 11.79 -4.03
N VAL A 109 -13.31 11.80 -3.61
CA VAL A 109 -13.80 10.97 -2.50
C VAL A 109 -14.72 9.90 -3.07
N TYR A 110 -14.44 8.64 -2.75
CA TYR A 110 -15.22 7.50 -3.22
C TYR A 110 -16.23 7.08 -2.16
N ARG A 111 -17.42 6.68 -2.61
CA ARG A 111 -18.48 6.12 -1.78
C ARG A 111 -18.04 4.79 -1.20
N GLN A 112 -17.53 3.91 -2.06
CA GLN A 112 -17.01 2.59 -1.73
C GLN A 112 -15.49 2.63 -1.59
N PHE A 113 -14.95 1.72 -0.77
CA PHE A 113 -13.51 1.46 -0.77
C PHE A 113 -13.07 1.00 -2.16
N GLN A 114 -11.96 1.56 -2.59
CA GLN A 114 -11.21 1.16 -3.75
C GLN A 114 -10.01 0.35 -3.28
N TYR A 115 -9.41 -0.41 -4.18
CA TYR A 115 -8.27 -1.27 -3.88
C TYR A 115 -7.10 -0.93 -4.79
N LYS A 116 -5.88 -0.96 -4.25
CA LYS A 116 -4.65 -0.81 -5.04
C LYS A 116 -3.75 -2.03 -4.83
N LEU A 117 -3.35 -2.68 -5.93
CA LEU A 117 -2.47 -3.86 -5.89
C LEU A 117 -1.11 -3.55 -5.28
N ILE A 118 -0.54 -2.38 -5.62
CA ILE A 118 0.70 -1.93 -5.00
C ILE A 118 0.47 -1.73 -3.51
N ARG A 119 1.24 -2.45 -2.67
CA ARG A 119 1.11 -2.44 -1.20
C ARG A 119 -0.20 -3.02 -0.64
N TYR A 120 -1.02 -3.69 -1.47
CA TYR A 120 -2.22 -4.44 -1.05
C TYR A 120 -3.15 -3.68 -0.07
N TYR A 121 -3.44 -2.40 -0.31
CA TYR A 121 -4.23 -1.58 0.64
C TYR A 121 -5.48 -0.96 0.04
N ASP A 122 -6.50 -0.83 0.88
CA ASP A 122 -7.74 -0.14 0.56
C ASP A 122 -7.54 1.38 0.65
N TYR A 123 -8.24 2.13 -0.19
CA TYR A 123 -8.35 3.58 -0.08
C TYR A 123 -9.78 4.03 -0.37
N ASN A 124 -10.15 5.23 0.06
CA ASN A 124 -11.46 5.82 -0.26
C ASN A 124 -11.38 7.30 -0.63
N ILE A 125 -10.16 7.83 -0.76
CA ILE A 125 -9.86 9.20 -1.16
C ILE A 125 -8.60 9.18 -2.04
N THR A 126 -8.58 9.95 -3.12
CA THR A 126 -7.36 10.18 -3.91
C THR A 126 -7.14 11.66 -4.17
N ALA A 127 -5.90 12.07 -4.35
CA ALA A 127 -5.53 13.40 -4.82
C ALA A 127 -4.16 13.35 -5.48
N ARG A 128 -3.85 14.34 -6.33
CA ARG A 128 -2.48 14.48 -6.84
C ARG A 128 -1.55 14.77 -5.67
N ALA A 129 -0.42 14.10 -5.59
CA ALA A 129 0.53 14.24 -4.48
C ALA A 129 0.99 15.69 -4.28
N LYS A 130 1.11 16.47 -5.37
CA LYS A 130 1.41 17.91 -5.31
C LYS A 130 0.37 18.75 -4.56
N ASP A 131 -0.88 18.28 -4.53
CA ASP A 131 -2.02 18.92 -3.87
C ASP A 131 -2.23 18.40 -2.43
N CYS A 132 -1.42 17.43 -2.01
CA CYS A 132 -1.39 16.86 -0.67
C CYS A 132 -0.34 17.56 0.21
N PHE A 133 -0.74 17.93 1.42
CA PHE A 133 0.11 18.63 2.37
C PHE A 133 0.04 17.95 3.74
N LEU A 134 1.17 17.43 4.19
CA LEU A 134 1.37 16.93 5.54
C LEU A 134 2.16 17.95 6.36
N LEU A 135 1.62 18.35 7.49
CA LEU A 135 2.24 19.34 8.37
C LEU A 135 3.37 18.70 9.21
N PRO A 136 4.51 19.42 9.40
CA PRO A 136 5.48 19.11 10.45
C PRO A 136 4.80 19.03 11.82
N LEU A 137 5.30 18.16 12.71
CA LEU A 137 4.70 17.95 14.04
C LEU A 137 4.49 19.26 14.81
N ASN A 138 5.46 20.17 14.76
CA ASN A 138 5.42 21.47 15.45
C ASN A 138 4.36 22.43 14.88
N ASN A 139 3.92 22.20 13.64
CA ASN A 139 2.97 23.06 12.93
C ASN A 139 1.53 22.55 13.04
N ARG A 140 1.29 21.38 13.65
CA ARG A 140 -0.03 20.77 13.88
C ARG A 140 -0.76 21.43 15.06
N THR A 141 -1.01 22.72 14.94
CA THR A 141 -1.51 23.57 16.04
C THR A 141 -3.00 23.84 15.94
N PHE A 142 -3.58 23.82 14.74
CA PHE A 142 -4.99 24.12 14.49
C PHE A 142 -5.89 23.06 15.13
N GLN A 143 -6.78 23.48 16.04
CA GLN A 143 -7.63 22.57 16.81
C GLN A 143 -8.93 22.25 16.10
N VAL A 144 -9.29 20.98 16.09
CA VAL A 144 -10.57 20.49 15.55
C VAL A 144 -11.52 20.11 16.69
N PRO A 145 -12.78 20.59 16.69
CA PRO A 145 -13.72 20.32 17.76
C PRO A 145 -14.24 18.88 17.73
N VAL A 146 -14.53 18.39 18.93
CA VAL A 146 -15.32 17.18 19.16
C VAL A 146 -16.73 17.65 19.52
N ALA A 147 -17.76 16.99 18.98
CA ALA A 147 -19.15 17.33 19.30
C ALA A 147 -19.46 16.97 20.77
N VAL A 148 -19.31 17.93 21.68
CA VAL A 148 -19.62 17.76 23.12
C VAL A 148 -21.13 17.96 23.35
N ILE A 149 -21.72 17.07 24.16
CA ILE A 149 -23.17 17.00 24.41
C ILE A 149 -23.72 18.20 25.23
N LYS A 150 -22.85 18.98 25.89
CA LYS A 150 -23.26 19.92 26.95
C LYS A 150 -23.78 21.30 26.48
N ASP A 151 -23.56 21.71 25.23
CA ASP A 151 -23.97 23.04 24.76
C ASP A 151 -24.78 22.89 23.45
N SER A 152 -26.11 22.84 23.59
CA SER A 152 -27.04 22.43 22.53
C SER A 152 -27.18 23.44 21.39
N LEU A 153 -26.73 24.68 21.57
CA LEU A 153 -26.84 25.75 20.57
C LEU A 153 -25.63 25.81 19.61
N ASN A 154 -24.48 25.25 20.00
CA ASN A 154 -23.22 25.30 19.22
C ASN A 154 -22.60 23.91 19.02
N ARG A 155 -23.42 22.89 18.77
CA ARG A 155 -22.95 21.51 18.62
C ARG A 155 -22.46 21.24 17.19
N PHE A 156 -21.15 21.35 16.98
CA PHE A 156 -20.48 20.92 15.75
C PHE A 156 -19.17 20.19 16.03
N GLY A 157 -18.62 19.54 15.00
CA GLY A 157 -17.40 18.74 15.11
C GLY A 157 -17.65 17.25 15.04
N PHE A 158 -16.58 16.46 15.24
CA PHE A 158 -16.71 15.02 15.12
C PHE A 158 -17.56 14.41 16.24
N GLY A 159 -18.50 13.54 15.87
CA GLY A 159 -19.17 12.62 16.78
C GLY A 159 -18.38 11.32 16.99
N GLN A 160 -19.12 10.21 17.09
CA GLN A 160 -18.56 8.84 17.19
C GLN A 160 -18.03 8.30 15.84
N SER A 161 -18.11 9.06 14.75
CA SER A 161 -17.61 8.66 13.44
C SER A 161 -16.23 9.27 13.20
N ASN A 162 -15.41 8.59 12.40
CA ASN A 162 -14.16 9.14 11.86
C ASN A 162 -14.39 10.10 10.70
N ILE A 163 -15.64 10.31 10.27
CA ILE A 163 -15.98 11.24 9.18
C ILE A 163 -16.91 12.32 9.72
N TRP A 164 -16.58 13.57 9.42
CA TRP A 164 -17.42 14.73 9.68
C TRP A 164 -17.59 15.57 8.41
N TYR A 165 -18.84 15.73 7.98
CA TYR A 165 -19.21 16.42 6.74
C TYR A 165 -19.35 17.95 6.91
N ALA A 166 -19.41 18.43 8.16
CA ALA A 166 -19.49 19.85 8.51
C ALA A 166 -20.54 20.66 7.72
N GLN A 167 -21.75 20.11 7.57
CA GLN A 167 -22.86 20.75 6.85
C GLN A 167 -23.82 21.50 7.77
N GLU A 168 -23.68 21.35 9.09
CA GLU A 168 -24.49 22.09 10.04
C GLU A 168 -24.17 23.60 10.01
N GLU A 169 -25.20 24.44 10.10
CA GLU A 169 -25.08 25.92 10.05
C GLU A 169 -24.13 26.45 11.13
N SER A 170 -24.14 25.84 12.32
CA SER A 170 -23.24 26.19 13.43
C SER A 170 -21.75 25.97 13.13
N ALA A 171 -21.40 25.15 12.13
CA ALA A 171 -20.03 24.92 11.71
C ALA A 171 -19.54 25.90 10.64
N GLU A 172 -20.42 26.69 10.01
CA GLU A 172 -20.08 27.46 8.80
C GLU A 172 -18.89 28.39 9.00
N ASN A 173 -18.90 29.17 10.10
CA ASN A 173 -17.81 30.09 10.41
C ASN A 173 -16.49 29.34 10.68
N TYR A 174 -16.55 28.22 11.40
CA TYR A 174 -15.38 27.40 11.67
C TYR A 174 -14.80 26.79 10.38
N VAL A 175 -15.66 26.29 9.47
CA VAL A 175 -15.21 25.78 8.17
C VAL A 175 -14.53 26.89 7.36
N LYS A 176 -15.08 28.12 7.34
CA LYS A 176 -14.42 29.29 6.71
C LYS A 176 -13.04 29.57 7.32
N GLU A 177 -12.89 29.46 8.63
CA GLU A 177 -11.59 29.62 9.31
C GLU A 177 -10.58 28.53 8.91
N VAL A 178 -11.02 27.27 8.83
CA VAL A 178 -10.18 26.14 8.35
C VAL A 178 -9.72 26.37 6.91
N ILE A 179 -10.64 26.77 6.03
CA ILE A 179 -10.33 27.08 4.63
C ILE A 179 -9.30 28.20 4.56
N LYS A 180 -9.55 29.30 5.29
CA LYS A 180 -8.62 30.44 5.35
C LYS A 180 -7.25 30.03 5.88
N TYR A 181 -7.19 29.17 6.88
CA TYR A 181 -5.93 28.63 7.41
C TYR A 181 -5.16 27.84 6.33
N ILE A 182 -5.83 26.96 5.59
CA ILE A 182 -5.23 26.13 4.54
C ILE A 182 -4.81 26.93 3.30
N GLU A 183 -5.59 27.93 2.91
CA GLU A 183 -5.28 28.80 1.77
C GLU A 183 -4.11 29.74 2.06
N ASN A 184 -4.00 30.23 3.30
CA ASN A 184 -2.91 31.12 3.71
C ASN A 184 -1.69 30.40 4.28
N TYR A 185 -1.71 29.06 4.34
CA TYR A 185 -0.56 28.30 4.82
C TYR A 185 0.59 28.41 3.82
N ASN A 186 1.71 28.97 4.28
CA ASN A 186 2.95 29.17 3.52
C ASN A 186 4.16 28.49 4.19
N GLY A 187 3.91 27.61 5.17
CA GLY A 187 4.96 26.84 5.84
C GLY A 187 5.40 25.62 5.04
N GLU A 188 6.32 24.86 5.62
CA GLU A 188 6.86 23.64 5.03
C GLU A 188 5.85 22.48 5.07
N ARG A 189 5.90 21.62 4.05
CA ARG A 189 5.27 20.29 4.09
C ARG A 189 6.36 19.23 4.25
N ILE A 190 6.04 18.11 4.90
CA ILE A 190 7.00 17.01 5.12
C ILE A 190 6.76 15.81 4.22
N ASN A 191 5.58 15.69 3.58
CA ASN A 191 5.38 14.65 2.58
C ASN A 191 6.20 14.96 1.33
N VAL A 192 6.88 13.94 0.82
CA VAL A 192 7.75 14.07 -0.35
C VAL A 192 6.91 13.93 -1.62
N VAL A 193 7.17 14.80 -2.59
CA VAL A 193 6.52 14.78 -3.91
C VAL A 193 7.63 14.80 -4.95
N ILE A 194 7.67 13.79 -5.81
CA ILE A 194 8.71 13.65 -6.84
C ILE A 194 8.10 13.92 -8.20
N ASN A 195 8.55 14.95 -8.90
CA ASN A 195 8.13 15.25 -10.27
C ASN A 195 9.15 14.73 -11.31
N ASP A 196 8.86 14.90 -12.59
CA ASP A 196 9.76 14.45 -13.66
C ASP A 196 11.12 15.18 -13.64
N GLU A 197 11.15 16.46 -13.26
CA GLU A 197 12.40 17.23 -13.14
C GLU A 197 13.30 16.66 -12.03
N ASP A 198 12.72 16.21 -10.92
CA ASP A 198 13.43 15.55 -9.83
C ASP A 198 14.03 14.22 -10.30
N LEU A 199 13.31 13.46 -11.12
CA LEU A 199 13.74 12.17 -11.66
C LEU A 199 14.86 12.29 -12.71
N ASP A 200 14.91 13.40 -13.44
CA ASP A 200 15.93 13.70 -14.45
C ASP A 200 17.05 14.63 -13.93
N ALA A 201 16.96 15.05 -12.67
CA ALA A 201 17.98 15.86 -12.02
C ALA A 201 19.33 15.13 -12.04
N ALA A 202 20.39 15.89 -12.29
CA ALA A 202 21.77 15.41 -12.26
C ALA A 202 22.61 16.36 -11.40
N ILE A 203 23.73 15.87 -10.87
CA ILE A 203 24.69 16.67 -10.11
C ILE A 203 26.02 16.78 -10.85
N ASP A 204 26.80 17.81 -10.55
CA ASP A 204 28.17 17.88 -11.06
C ASP A 204 29.03 16.78 -10.40
N ILE A 205 29.67 15.95 -11.21
CA ILE A 205 30.56 14.89 -10.74
C ILE A 205 32.01 15.37 -10.58
N ASN A 206 32.30 16.66 -10.74
CA ASN A 206 33.58 17.31 -10.41
C ASN A 206 34.82 16.62 -11.03
N ASN A 207 34.74 16.22 -12.30
CA ASN A 207 35.78 15.46 -13.02
C ASN A 207 36.15 14.09 -12.41
N ARG A 208 35.30 13.52 -11.55
CA ARG A 208 35.47 12.15 -11.06
C ARG A 208 35.32 11.16 -12.22
N SER A 209 36.00 10.02 -12.12
CA SER A 209 35.84 8.91 -13.07
C SER A 209 34.40 8.39 -13.05
N ILE A 210 33.86 8.04 -14.22
CA ILE A 210 32.54 7.44 -14.35
C ILE A 210 32.43 6.16 -13.51
N ASP A 211 33.49 5.34 -13.48
CA ASP A 211 33.51 4.09 -12.70
C ASP A 211 33.39 4.33 -11.19
N ASP A 212 34.04 5.37 -10.67
CA ASP A 212 33.99 5.72 -9.25
C ASP A 212 32.61 6.26 -8.85
N VAL A 213 32.01 7.08 -9.74
CA VAL A 213 30.65 7.61 -9.55
C VAL A 213 29.63 6.47 -9.62
N TYR A 214 29.78 5.55 -10.57
CA TYR A 214 28.90 4.39 -10.71
C TYR A 214 29.01 3.47 -9.49
N LYS A 215 30.23 3.21 -9.01
CA LYS A 215 30.45 2.41 -7.81
C LYS A 215 29.81 3.05 -6.58
N GLU A 216 29.94 4.35 -6.39
CA GLU A 216 29.24 5.08 -5.31
C GLU A 216 27.72 4.92 -5.43
N ALA A 217 27.15 5.16 -6.61
CA ALA A 217 25.72 5.02 -6.84
C ALA A 217 25.22 3.61 -6.50
N LEU A 218 25.99 2.59 -6.91
CA LEU A 218 25.70 1.19 -6.67
C LEU A 218 25.86 0.81 -5.19
N ASP A 219 26.89 1.30 -4.51
CA ASP A 219 27.12 1.04 -3.09
C ASP A 219 26.03 1.68 -2.22
N ILE A 220 25.55 2.87 -2.59
CA ILE A 220 24.37 3.49 -1.97
C ILE A 220 23.15 2.61 -2.19
N PHE A 221 22.97 2.09 -3.41
CA PHE A 221 21.83 1.25 -3.75
C PHE A 221 21.85 -0.13 -3.06
N LYS A 222 23.03 -0.69 -2.78
CA LYS A 222 23.18 -1.99 -2.12
C LYS A 222 23.10 -1.92 -0.59
N ASN A 223 23.60 -0.86 0.02
CA ASN A 223 23.67 -0.73 1.48
C ASN A 223 22.41 -0.09 2.10
N ILE A 224 21.23 -0.33 1.51
CA ILE A 224 19.97 0.28 1.95
C ILE A 224 19.33 -0.51 3.12
N ASP A 225 20.09 -0.70 4.20
CA ASP A 225 19.54 -1.22 5.47
C ASP A 225 18.74 -0.15 6.25
N SER A 226 18.58 1.06 5.69
CA SER A 226 17.61 2.06 6.16
C SER A 226 17.16 2.94 5.00
N VAL A 227 15.95 2.70 4.49
CA VAL A 227 15.41 3.35 3.29
C VAL A 227 15.12 4.83 3.57
N LYS A 228 16.14 5.67 3.43
CA LYS A 228 15.93 7.12 3.31
C LYS A 228 15.74 7.46 1.83
N HIS A 229 14.57 7.98 1.51
CA HIS A 229 14.23 8.55 0.20
C HIS A 229 15.38 9.42 -0.39
N GLU A 230 16.07 10.17 0.46
CA GLU A 230 17.22 11.02 0.09
C GLU A 230 18.37 10.24 -0.58
N ASN A 231 18.66 9.02 -0.10
CA ASN A 231 19.73 8.18 -0.65
C ASN A 231 19.38 7.69 -2.07
N LEU A 232 18.13 7.27 -2.28
CA LEU A 232 17.64 6.86 -3.60
C LEU A 232 17.71 8.02 -4.60
N MET A 233 17.27 9.21 -4.19
CA MET A 233 17.34 10.40 -5.04
C MET A 233 18.78 10.81 -5.36
N TYR A 234 19.70 10.70 -4.39
CA TYR A 234 21.10 11.02 -4.63
C TYR A 234 21.76 10.01 -5.59
N SER A 235 21.52 8.70 -5.41
CA SER A 235 22.00 7.67 -6.33
C SER A 235 21.42 7.85 -7.75
N LEU A 236 20.15 8.25 -7.86
CA LEU A 236 19.52 8.55 -9.15
C LEU A 236 20.19 9.74 -9.84
N LYS A 237 20.51 10.79 -9.08
CA LYS A 237 21.24 11.96 -9.61
C LYS A 237 22.62 11.58 -10.12
N LEU A 238 23.36 10.71 -9.42
CA LEU A 238 24.64 10.18 -9.88
C LEU A 238 24.47 9.40 -11.20
N CYS A 239 23.47 8.53 -11.31
CA CYS A 239 23.17 7.80 -12.54
C CYS A 239 22.84 8.73 -13.70
N ASN A 240 22.02 9.76 -13.46
CA ASN A 240 21.70 10.77 -14.47
C ASN A 240 22.93 11.56 -14.93
N SER A 241 23.86 11.87 -14.01
CA SER A 241 25.13 12.52 -14.37
C SER A 241 26.00 11.63 -15.24
N ILE A 242 26.11 10.34 -14.92
CA ILE A 242 26.82 9.37 -15.74
C ILE A 242 26.20 9.31 -17.14
N LEU A 243 24.88 9.18 -17.24
CA LEU A 243 24.18 9.06 -18.53
C LEU A 243 24.22 10.34 -19.37
N LYS A 244 24.44 11.51 -18.76
CA LYS A 244 24.73 12.76 -19.48
C LYS A 244 26.13 12.77 -20.08
N ALA A 245 27.12 12.18 -19.41
CA ALA A 245 28.50 12.10 -19.88
C ALA A 245 28.73 10.93 -20.86
N ASP A 246 28.09 9.79 -20.60
CA ASP A 246 28.12 8.57 -21.41
C ASP A 246 26.71 7.98 -21.50
N THR A 247 26.01 8.31 -22.57
CA THR A 247 24.65 7.82 -22.84
C THR A 247 24.59 6.32 -23.09
N SER A 248 25.73 5.66 -23.33
CA SER A 248 25.80 4.22 -23.60
C SER A 248 26.04 3.39 -22.33
N HIS A 249 26.35 4.04 -21.19
CA HIS A 249 26.73 3.39 -19.95
C HIS A 249 25.61 2.51 -19.38
N LYS A 250 25.68 1.22 -19.73
CA LYS A 250 24.64 0.22 -19.47
C LYS A 250 24.32 0.05 -17.97
N GLY A 251 25.35 -0.02 -17.11
CA GLY A 251 25.17 -0.22 -15.67
C GLY A 251 24.38 0.90 -14.99
N ALA A 252 24.76 2.16 -15.24
CA ALA A 252 24.02 3.34 -14.78
C ALA A 252 22.58 3.41 -15.31
N PHE A 253 22.31 3.01 -16.55
CA PHE A 253 20.94 2.98 -17.06
C PHE A 253 20.10 1.89 -16.37
N ASN A 254 20.67 0.69 -16.25
CA ASN A 254 20.05 -0.40 -15.50
C ASN A 254 19.73 0.03 -14.05
N LEU A 255 20.71 0.62 -13.35
CA LEU A 255 20.53 1.14 -11.99
C LEU A 255 19.48 2.27 -11.92
N LYS A 256 19.43 3.16 -12.92
CA LYS A 256 18.37 4.19 -13.02
C LYS A 256 16.98 3.56 -13.09
N CYS A 257 16.78 2.55 -13.95
CA CYS A 257 15.48 1.86 -14.06
C CYS A 257 15.03 1.36 -12.68
N PHE A 258 16.00 0.77 -11.97
CA PHE A 258 15.74 0.17 -10.69
C PHE A 258 15.49 1.20 -9.55
N LEU A 259 16.24 2.29 -9.52
CA LEU A 259 16.03 3.40 -8.57
C LEU A 259 14.65 4.06 -8.76
N VAL A 260 14.23 4.29 -10.00
CA VAL A 260 12.93 4.89 -10.32
C VAL A 260 11.77 3.97 -9.89
N SER A 261 11.94 2.65 -10.06
CA SER A 261 11.00 1.65 -9.50
C SER A 261 10.87 1.78 -7.98
N ASN A 262 12.00 1.84 -7.24
CA ASN A 262 11.99 2.00 -5.78
C ASN A 262 11.37 3.32 -5.29
N LEU A 263 11.36 4.36 -6.14
CA LEU A 263 10.67 5.62 -5.88
C LEU A 263 9.16 5.57 -6.18
N LEU A 264 8.61 4.38 -6.45
CA LEU A 264 7.19 4.13 -6.75
C LEU A 264 6.69 4.96 -7.94
N ARG A 265 7.57 5.12 -8.94
CA ARG A 265 7.27 5.73 -10.25
C ARG A 265 7.07 4.62 -11.26
N ILE A 266 5.98 3.87 -11.10
CA ILE A 266 5.68 2.61 -11.80
C ILE A 266 5.65 2.84 -13.29
N LYS A 267 4.88 3.82 -13.76
CA LYS A 267 4.73 4.09 -15.19
C LYS A 267 6.05 4.49 -15.83
N LYS A 268 6.77 5.41 -15.20
CA LYS A 268 8.09 5.85 -15.66
C LYS A 268 9.10 4.70 -15.63
N SER A 269 9.01 3.82 -14.63
CA SER A 269 9.88 2.66 -14.50
C SER A 269 9.63 1.64 -15.61
N ILE A 270 8.35 1.36 -15.95
CA ILE A 270 7.98 0.54 -17.11
C ILE A 270 8.63 1.10 -18.38
N ASP A 271 8.45 2.40 -18.65
CA ASP A 271 9.03 3.05 -19.83
C ASP A 271 10.56 2.88 -19.88
N LEU A 272 11.25 3.06 -18.75
CA LEU A 272 12.70 2.92 -18.64
C LEU A 272 13.17 1.49 -18.87
N PHE A 273 12.50 0.49 -18.31
CA PHE A 273 12.85 -0.92 -18.52
C PHE A 273 12.56 -1.38 -19.95
N GLU A 274 11.46 -0.94 -20.56
CA GLU A 274 11.17 -1.19 -21.97
C GLU A 274 12.23 -0.57 -22.88
N GLU A 275 12.66 0.67 -22.58
CA GLU A 275 13.74 1.34 -23.30
C GLU A 275 15.07 0.58 -23.13
N TYR A 276 15.40 0.18 -21.90
CA TYR A 276 16.60 -0.60 -21.59
C TYR A 276 16.63 -1.90 -22.41
N ASN A 277 15.53 -2.66 -22.41
CA ASN A 277 15.40 -3.89 -23.19
C ASN A 277 15.52 -3.64 -24.69
N ARG A 278 14.88 -2.60 -25.23
CA ARG A 278 14.99 -2.27 -26.66
C ARG A 278 16.42 -1.91 -27.06
N LYS A 279 17.16 -1.23 -26.18
CA LYS A 279 18.51 -0.72 -26.46
C LYS A 279 19.57 -1.81 -26.37
N TYR A 280 19.50 -2.67 -25.36
CA TYR A 280 20.55 -3.65 -25.11
C TYR A 280 20.19 -5.08 -25.49
N ASN A 281 18.88 -5.36 -25.67
CA ASN A 281 18.35 -6.70 -25.94
C ASN A 281 18.96 -7.76 -25.00
N ASP A 282 19.02 -7.41 -23.71
CA ASP A 282 19.49 -8.33 -22.68
C ASP A 282 18.39 -9.37 -22.46
N ASP A 283 18.72 -10.63 -22.72
CA ASP A 283 17.96 -11.79 -22.23
C ASP A 283 18.21 -11.99 -20.72
N ASP A 284 18.22 -10.90 -19.94
CA ASP A 284 18.34 -10.92 -18.49
C ASP A 284 16.97 -11.12 -17.86
N TYR A 285 16.78 -12.31 -17.26
CA TYR A 285 15.54 -12.69 -16.60
C TYR A 285 15.09 -11.67 -15.56
N LEU A 286 16.01 -10.97 -14.87
CA LEU A 286 15.67 -9.99 -13.84
C LEU A 286 14.92 -8.80 -14.41
N ILE A 287 15.23 -8.38 -15.64
CA ILE A 287 14.54 -7.26 -16.27
C ILE A 287 13.10 -7.62 -16.62
N TYR A 288 12.90 -8.81 -17.21
CA TYR A 288 11.56 -9.32 -17.49
C TYR A 288 10.76 -9.58 -16.21
N PHE A 289 11.42 -10.06 -15.15
CA PHE A 289 10.81 -10.18 -13.84
C PHE A 289 10.31 -8.82 -13.31
N GLN A 290 11.15 -7.78 -13.34
CA GLN A 290 10.75 -6.44 -12.90
C GLN A 290 9.62 -5.86 -13.74
N LEU A 291 9.69 -5.95 -15.08
CA LEU A 291 8.60 -5.52 -15.96
C LEU A 291 7.30 -6.26 -15.62
N GLY A 292 7.39 -7.57 -15.38
CA GLY A 292 6.30 -8.41 -14.92
C GLY A 292 5.59 -7.85 -13.68
N ILE A 293 6.37 -7.53 -12.65
CA ILE A 293 5.87 -6.95 -11.40
C ILE A 293 5.28 -5.55 -11.62
N LEU A 294 5.98 -4.70 -12.37
CA LEU A 294 5.52 -3.33 -12.62
C LEU A 294 4.21 -3.30 -13.39
N TYR A 295 4.07 -4.14 -14.43
CA TYR A 295 2.80 -4.28 -15.14
C TYR A 295 1.70 -4.87 -14.25
N TYR A 296 2.03 -5.79 -13.34
CA TYR A 296 1.05 -6.29 -12.37
C TYR A 296 0.53 -5.16 -11.49
N TYR A 297 1.41 -4.30 -10.96
CA TYR A 297 1.02 -3.15 -10.14
C TYR A 297 0.32 -2.02 -10.91
N ASP A 298 0.62 -1.86 -12.20
CA ASP A 298 -0.11 -0.99 -13.12
C ASP A 298 -1.38 -1.66 -13.69
N GLU A 299 -1.75 -2.85 -13.19
CA GLU A 299 -2.96 -3.59 -13.56
C GLU A 299 -3.01 -4.01 -15.05
N GLN A 300 -1.88 -3.98 -15.75
CA GLN A 300 -1.69 -4.51 -17.11
C GLN A 300 -1.39 -6.03 -17.06
N ILE A 301 -2.35 -6.80 -16.60
CA ILE A 301 -2.18 -8.20 -16.19
C ILE A 301 -1.66 -9.13 -17.31
N ASP A 302 -2.06 -8.91 -18.56
CA ASP A 302 -1.58 -9.73 -19.68
C ASP A 302 -0.09 -9.49 -19.97
N LYS A 303 0.36 -8.24 -19.93
CA LYS A 303 1.79 -7.90 -20.08
C LYS A 303 2.60 -8.41 -18.89
N ALA A 304 2.02 -8.39 -17.69
CA ALA A 304 2.64 -8.96 -16.50
C ALA A 304 2.91 -10.46 -16.71
N ALA A 305 1.89 -11.21 -17.17
CA ALA A 305 2.03 -12.64 -17.47
C ALA A 305 3.08 -12.91 -18.56
N GLU A 306 3.08 -12.14 -19.65
CA GLU A 306 4.04 -12.29 -20.75
C GLU A 306 5.49 -12.14 -20.26
N ASN A 307 5.77 -11.06 -19.52
CA ASN A 307 7.11 -10.78 -19.02
C ASN A 307 7.55 -11.78 -17.94
N LEU A 308 6.67 -12.19 -17.03
CA LEU A 308 6.99 -13.21 -16.03
C LEU A 308 7.23 -14.59 -16.67
N ASN A 309 6.47 -14.96 -17.69
CA ASN A 309 6.73 -16.17 -18.47
C ASN A 309 8.10 -16.11 -19.15
N ARG A 310 8.49 -14.95 -19.71
CA ARG A 310 9.82 -14.77 -20.30
C ARG A 310 10.92 -14.91 -19.24
N SER A 311 10.73 -14.35 -18.05
CA SER A 311 11.64 -14.53 -16.91
C SER A 311 11.80 -16.01 -16.53
N VAL A 312 10.70 -16.75 -16.40
CA VAL A 312 10.70 -18.19 -16.11
C VAL A 312 11.45 -19.00 -17.17
N ILE A 313 11.29 -18.65 -18.46
CA ILE A 313 12.00 -19.31 -19.56
C ILE A 313 13.51 -19.06 -19.48
N LEU A 314 13.92 -17.83 -19.17
CA LEU A 314 15.32 -17.42 -19.11
C LEU A 314 16.04 -17.94 -17.86
N ASN A 315 15.33 -18.00 -16.72
CA ASN A 315 15.84 -18.60 -15.50
C ASN A 315 14.75 -19.43 -14.78
N PRO A 316 14.66 -20.73 -15.08
CA PRO A 316 13.71 -21.64 -14.44
C PRO A 316 13.96 -21.89 -12.95
N ASP A 317 15.09 -21.44 -12.39
CA ASP A 317 15.40 -21.58 -10.97
C ASP A 317 15.08 -20.33 -10.16
N TYR A 318 14.69 -19.23 -10.81
CA TYR A 318 14.28 -18.02 -10.12
C TYR A 318 12.83 -18.09 -9.64
N ILE A 319 12.67 -18.63 -8.44
CA ILE A 319 11.39 -18.92 -7.78
C ILE A 319 10.46 -17.69 -7.75
N ASP A 320 10.98 -16.48 -7.49
CA ASP A 320 10.15 -15.28 -7.40
C ASP A 320 9.31 -15.06 -8.67
N SER A 321 9.82 -15.44 -9.86
CA SER A 321 9.05 -15.34 -11.11
C SER A 321 7.80 -16.22 -11.07
N TYR A 322 7.92 -17.43 -10.51
CA TYR A 322 6.79 -18.34 -10.37
C TYR A 322 5.79 -17.85 -9.34
N ILE A 323 6.25 -17.26 -8.23
CA ILE A 323 5.37 -16.65 -7.21
C ILE A 323 4.51 -15.55 -7.86
N PHE A 324 5.14 -14.58 -8.53
CA PHE A 324 4.41 -13.49 -9.19
C PHE A 324 3.55 -13.98 -10.35
N LEU A 325 4.00 -14.98 -11.12
CA LEU A 325 3.21 -15.56 -12.18
C LEU A 325 1.95 -16.24 -11.63
N SER A 326 2.07 -16.94 -10.49
CA SER A 326 0.94 -17.55 -9.78
C SER A 326 -0.06 -16.49 -9.29
N ALA A 327 0.44 -15.38 -8.73
CA ALA A 327 -0.39 -14.24 -8.31
C ALA A 327 -1.12 -13.60 -9.50
N VAL A 328 -0.43 -13.41 -10.63
CA VAL A 328 -1.02 -12.92 -11.89
C VAL A 328 -2.14 -13.85 -12.37
N TYR A 329 -1.94 -15.17 -12.42
CA TYR A 329 -3.00 -16.10 -12.81
C TYR A 329 -4.13 -16.15 -11.79
N SER A 330 -3.85 -16.01 -10.50
CA SER A 330 -4.88 -15.91 -9.45
C SER A 330 -5.76 -14.67 -9.64
N TYR A 331 -5.14 -13.53 -9.97
CA TYR A 331 -5.86 -12.29 -10.27
C TYR A 331 -6.71 -12.40 -11.54
N LYS A 332 -6.26 -13.20 -12.53
CA LYS A 332 -7.05 -13.54 -13.73
C LYS A 332 -8.17 -14.56 -13.46
N GLU A 333 -8.30 -15.05 -12.23
CA GLU A 333 -9.18 -16.17 -11.86
C GLU A 333 -8.87 -17.49 -12.62
N ASP A 334 -7.68 -17.58 -13.22
CA ASP A 334 -7.16 -18.81 -13.83
C ASP A 334 -6.49 -19.67 -12.74
N TYR A 335 -7.34 -20.22 -11.86
CA TYR A 335 -6.90 -20.98 -10.70
C TYR A 335 -6.17 -22.27 -11.08
N TYR A 336 -6.41 -22.81 -12.28
CA TYR A 336 -5.69 -23.99 -12.77
C TYR A 336 -4.21 -23.68 -12.97
N ASN A 337 -3.89 -22.60 -13.70
CA ASN A 337 -2.51 -22.19 -13.89
C ASN A 337 -1.90 -21.65 -12.59
N ALA A 338 -2.64 -20.90 -11.79
CA ALA A 338 -2.17 -20.43 -10.49
C ALA A 338 -1.73 -21.61 -9.59
N LEU A 339 -2.59 -22.63 -9.43
CA LEU A 339 -2.31 -23.83 -8.64
C LEU A 339 -1.07 -24.58 -9.16
N LYS A 340 -0.95 -24.72 -10.48
CA LYS A 340 0.22 -25.34 -11.13
C LYS A 340 1.52 -24.62 -10.75
N TYR A 341 1.55 -23.29 -10.84
CA TYR A 341 2.76 -22.52 -10.55
C TYR A 341 3.06 -22.43 -9.05
N TYR A 342 2.05 -22.33 -8.18
CA TYR A 342 2.27 -22.43 -6.73
C TYR A 342 2.83 -23.79 -6.31
N LYS A 343 2.38 -24.89 -6.94
CA LYS A 343 2.94 -26.23 -6.70
C LYS A 343 4.43 -26.30 -7.08
N ILE A 344 4.83 -25.68 -8.19
CA ILE A 344 6.25 -25.54 -8.56
C ILE A 344 7.03 -24.77 -7.50
N CYS A 345 6.46 -23.69 -6.93
CA CYS A 345 7.12 -22.92 -5.87
C CYS A 345 7.45 -23.80 -4.65
N ILE A 346 6.47 -24.55 -4.13
CA ILE A 346 6.68 -25.40 -2.94
C ILE A 346 7.56 -26.62 -3.21
N GLU A 347 7.65 -27.08 -4.47
CA GLU A 347 8.61 -28.12 -4.88
C GLU A 347 10.05 -27.59 -4.88
N LYS A 348 10.25 -26.32 -5.27
CA LYS A 348 11.58 -25.68 -5.32
C LYS A 348 12.05 -25.20 -3.94
N ASP A 349 11.14 -24.66 -3.13
CA ASP A 349 11.41 -24.25 -1.74
C ASP A 349 10.17 -24.51 -0.88
N ASP A 350 10.31 -25.49 0.02
CA ASP A 350 9.22 -25.95 0.89
C ASP A 350 8.93 -25.01 2.07
N LYS A 351 9.56 -23.83 2.12
CA LYS A 351 9.38 -22.80 3.17
C LYS A 351 8.60 -21.58 2.70
N ILE A 352 8.08 -21.59 1.47
CA ILE A 352 7.24 -20.49 0.93
C ILE A 352 5.81 -20.65 1.46
N LEU A 353 5.57 -20.13 2.66
CA LEU A 353 4.27 -20.25 3.34
C LEU A 353 3.11 -19.67 2.52
N GLU A 354 3.35 -18.55 1.82
CA GLU A 354 2.37 -17.92 0.94
C GLU A 354 1.86 -18.89 -0.14
N ALA A 355 2.76 -19.67 -0.76
CA ALA A 355 2.36 -20.63 -1.78
C ALA A 355 1.46 -21.72 -1.20
N TYR A 356 1.77 -22.24 0.00
CA TYR A 356 0.89 -23.18 0.69
C TYR A 356 -0.48 -22.58 1.02
N TYR A 357 -0.51 -21.32 1.48
CA TYR A 357 -1.74 -20.64 1.83
C TYR A 357 -2.65 -20.47 0.60
N GLN A 358 -2.06 -20.00 -0.52
CA GLN A 358 -2.78 -19.81 -1.78
C GLN A 358 -3.29 -21.13 -2.36
N ILE A 359 -2.49 -22.20 -2.28
CA ILE A 359 -2.95 -23.54 -2.67
C ILE A 359 -4.14 -23.97 -1.80
N ALA A 360 -4.03 -23.85 -0.48
CA ALA A 360 -5.13 -24.21 0.43
C ALA A 360 -6.41 -23.42 0.14
N TRP A 361 -6.27 -22.13 -0.16
CA TRP A 361 -7.38 -21.25 -0.52
C TRP A 361 -8.07 -21.74 -1.79
N ILE A 362 -7.30 -22.03 -2.84
CA ILE A 362 -7.82 -22.55 -4.12
C ILE A 362 -8.50 -23.90 -3.91
N GLU A 363 -7.86 -24.82 -3.17
CA GLU A 363 -8.42 -26.14 -2.91
C GLU A 363 -9.75 -26.05 -2.15
N TYR A 364 -9.85 -25.18 -1.15
CA TYR A 364 -11.08 -25.02 -0.35
C TYR A 364 -12.19 -24.29 -1.12
N TYR A 365 -11.91 -23.11 -1.64
CA TYR A 365 -12.94 -22.22 -2.19
C TYR A 365 -13.32 -22.57 -3.63
N ILE A 366 -12.37 -23.02 -4.45
CA ILE A 366 -12.59 -23.29 -5.88
C ILE A 366 -12.85 -24.77 -6.10
N ASN A 367 -11.95 -25.64 -5.64
CA ASN A 367 -12.05 -27.08 -5.91
C ASN A 367 -12.97 -27.83 -4.93
N LYS A 368 -13.34 -27.21 -3.80
CA LYS A 368 -14.14 -27.82 -2.71
C LYS A 368 -13.47 -29.06 -2.09
N ASN A 369 -12.14 -29.09 -2.10
CA ASN A 369 -11.29 -30.15 -1.56
C ASN A 369 -10.85 -29.83 -0.12
N THR A 370 -11.79 -29.82 0.83
CA THR A 370 -11.54 -29.43 2.23
C THR A 370 -10.39 -30.19 2.89
N ASN A 371 -10.27 -31.50 2.63
CA ASN A 371 -9.20 -32.31 3.22
C ASN A 371 -7.81 -31.90 2.70
N GLU A 372 -7.69 -31.61 1.42
CA GLU A 372 -6.41 -31.20 0.82
C GLU A 372 -6.04 -29.79 1.29
N ALA A 373 -7.01 -28.87 1.35
CA ALA A 373 -6.80 -27.54 1.91
C ALA A 373 -6.25 -27.59 3.36
N LEU A 374 -6.84 -28.42 4.22
CA LEU A 374 -6.38 -28.60 5.60
C LEU A 374 -4.96 -29.19 5.68
N GLN A 375 -4.57 -30.09 4.76
CA GLN A 375 -3.21 -30.63 4.72
C GLN A 375 -2.17 -29.56 4.42
N TYR A 376 -2.45 -28.66 3.47
CA TYR A 376 -1.53 -27.54 3.17
C TYR A 376 -1.48 -26.52 4.31
N ILE A 377 -2.61 -26.22 4.96
CA ILE A 377 -2.62 -25.38 6.18
C ILE A 377 -1.79 -26.03 7.29
N ASP A 378 -1.93 -27.34 7.51
CA ASP A 378 -1.15 -28.07 8.51
C ASP A 378 0.36 -28.06 8.18
N LYS A 379 0.74 -28.03 6.90
CA LYS A 379 2.13 -27.82 6.49
C LYS A 379 2.63 -26.43 6.88
N ILE A 380 1.85 -25.36 6.72
CA ILE A 380 2.21 -24.02 7.22
C ILE A 380 2.43 -24.07 8.73
N LEU A 381 1.49 -24.65 9.48
CA LEU A 381 1.56 -24.75 10.94
C LEU A 381 2.70 -25.66 11.44
N SER A 382 3.17 -26.60 10.61
CA SER A 382 4.35 -27.41 10.93
C SER A 382 5.67 -26.63 10.83
N ILE A 383 5.70 -25.57 10.00
CA ILE A 383 6.85 -24.68 9.82
C ILE A 383 6.77 -23.53 10.83
N GLU A 384 5.57 -22.95 11.01
CA GLU A 384 5.27 -21.86 11.92
C GLU A 384 4.01 -22.17 12.75
N GLU A 385 4.20 -22.76 13.93
CA GLU A 385 3.12 -23.25 14.81
C GLU A 385 2.06 -22.17 15.15
N ASN A 386 2.48 -20.91 15.23
CA ASN A 386 1.62 -19.78 15.61
C ASN A 386 1.32 -18.82 14.46
N ASN A 387 1.42 -19.28 13.21
CA ASN A 387 1.09 -18.47 12.05
C ASN A 387 -0.40 -18.04 12.10
N ALA A 388 -0.63 -16.73 12.25
CA ALA A 388 -1.94 -16.17 12.51
C ALA A 388 -2.92 -16.43 11.35
N ASP A 389 -2.45 -16.27 10.11
CA ASP A 389 -3.27 -16.43 8.91
C ASP A 389 -3.68 -17.88 8.69
N ALA A 390 -2.75 -18.83 8.88
CA ALA A 390 -3.05 -20.25 8.79
C ALA A 390 -4.03 -20.72 9.89
N LEU A 391 -3.86 -20.28 11.14
CA LEU A 391 -4.79 -20.60 12.23
C LEU A 391 -6.17 -19.97 11.99
N TYR A 392 -6.21 -18.74 11.51
CA TYR A 392 -7.46 -18.06 11.17
C TYR A 392 -8.20 -18.83 10.07
N PHE A 393 -7.49 -19.15 8.98
CA PHE A 393 -8.09 -19.86 7.85
C PHE A 393 -8.54 -21.28 8.22
N LYS A 394 -7.78 -22.00 9.07
CA LYS A 394 -8.20 -23.29 9.62
C LYS A 394 -9.50 -23.18 10.43
N ALA A 395 -9.60 -22.17 11.28
CA ALA A 395 -10.80 -21.92 12.08
C ALA A 395 -11.98 -21.51 11.18
N GLU A 396 -11.74 -20.73 10.12
CA GLU A 396 -12.75 -20.37 9.12
C GLU A 396 -13.31 -21.62 8.42
N ILE A 397 -12.44 -22.50 7.92
CA ILE A 397 -12.86 -23.77 7.32
C ILE A 397 -13.72 -24.56 8.30
N PHE A 398 -13.29 -24.74 9.55
CA PHE A 398 -14.10 -25.46 10.54
C PHE A 398 -15.45 -24.79 10.83
N TYR A 399 -15.51 -23.47 10.89
CA TYR A 399 -16.76 -22.76 11.07
C TYR A 399 -17.72 -22.97 9.89
N LEU A 400 -17.23 -22.85 8.66
CA LEU A 400 -18.00 -23.02 7.44
C LEU A 400 -18.49 -24.47 7.24
N GLU A 401 -17.71 -25.46 7.67
CA GLU A 401 -18.10 -26.88 7.71
C GLU A 401 -19.01 -27.24 8.90
N GLY A 402 -19.49 -26.25 9.67
CA GLY A 402 -20.38 -26.45 10.81
C GLY A 402 -19.71 -26.97 12.09
N ARG A 403 -18.39 -27.12 12.09
CA ARG A 403 -17.56 -27.57 13.23
C ARG A 403 -17.19 -26.40 14.15
N LYS A 404 -18.20 -25.69 14.66
CA LYS A 404 -18.03 -24.47 15.46
C LYS A 404 -17.14 -24.63 16.70
N ASN A 405 -17.22 -25.78 17.37
CA ASN A 405 -16.40 -26.05 18.58
C ASN A 405 -14.90 -26.14 18.25
N ASP A 406 -14.55 -26.71 17.09
CA ASP A 406 -13.16 -26.83 16.67
C ASP A 406 -12.59 -25.47 16.27
N ALA A 407 -13.37 -24.66 15.53
CA ALA A 407 -13.02 -23.28 15.22
C ALA A 407 -12.80 -22.46 16.49
N LEU A 408 -13.71 -22.57 17.46
CA LEU A 408 -13.62 -21.84 18.72
C LEU A 408 -12.37 -22.23 19.52
N ASN A 409 -12.05 -23.52 19.59
CA ASN A 409 -10.87 -23.99 20.31
C ASN A 409 -9.58 -23.37 19.73
N ILE A 410 -9.45 -23.29 18.39
CA ILE A 410 -8.32 -22.62 17.74
C ILE A 410 -8.26 -21.14 18.13
N ILE A 411 -9.40 -20.44 18.02
CA ILE A 411 -9.48 -19.01 18.31
C ILE A 411 -9.10 -18.71 19.77
N GLU A 412 -9.58 -19.51 20.72
CA GLU A 412 -9.28 -19.32 22.14
C GLU A 412 -7.84 -19.65 22.49
N GLN A 413 -7.23 -20.64 21.83
CA GLN A 413 -5.81 -20.93 22.00
C GLN A 413 -4.92 -19.80 21.48
N TYR A 414 -5.27 -19.21 20.33
CA TYR A 414 -4.53 -18.08 19.77
C TYR A 414 -4.65 -16.83 20.65
N LEU A 415 -5.88 -16.47 21.08
CA LEU A 415 -6.14 -15.29 21.92
C LEU A 415 -5.53 -15.39 23.32
N LYS A 416 -5.19 -16.59 23.81
CA LYS A 416 -4.39 -16.73 25.05
C LYS A 416 -2.96 -16.19 24.88
N LYS A 417 -2.41 -16.27 23.67
CA LYS A 417 -1.05 -15.81 23.33
C LYS A 417 -1.06 -14.35 22.89
N ASP A 418 -2.04 -13.95 22.07
CA ASP A 418 -2.24 -12.56 21.63
C ASP A 418 -3.68 -12.08 21.96
N PRO A 419 -3.92 -11.59 23.20
CA PRO A 419 -5.26 -11.18 23.64
C PRO A 419 -5.82 -9.94 22.96
N GLN A 420 -4.98 -9.17 22.23
CA GLN A 420 -5.38 -7.92 21.59
C GLN A 420 -5.58 -8.07 20.07
N ASN A 421 -5.45 -9.28 19.54
CA ASN A 421 -5.62 -9.54 18.12
C ASN A 421 -7.05 -9.25 17.66
N SER A 422 -7.23 -8.16 16.91
CA SER A 422 -8.56 -7.68 16.53
C SER A 422 -9.30 -8.65 15.62
N TRP A 423 -8.59 -9.40 14.77
CA TRP A 423 -9.18 -10.34 13.82
C TRP A 423 -9.78 -11.55 14.51
N PHE A 424 -9.03 -12.14 15.44
CA PHE A 424 -9.52 -13.29 16.21
C PHE A 424 -10.63 -12.89 17.19
N ILE A 425 -10.59 -11.66 17.75
CA ILE A 425 -11.70 -11.13 18.55
C ILE A 425 -12.97 -10.97 17.70
N GLU A 426 -12.84 -10.37 16.51
CA GLU A 426 -13.96 -10.18 15.57
C GLU A 426 -14.54 -11.53 15.13
N PHE A 427 -13.68 -12.48 14.76
CA PHE A 427 -14.13 -13.81 14.36
C PHE A 427 -14.76 -14.58 15.53
N LYS A 428 -14.21 -14.48 16.75
CA LYS A 428 -14.86 -15.03 17.95
C LYS A 428 -16.30 -14.53 18.06
N ASN A 429 -16.50 -13.22 17.98
CA ASN A 429 -17.84 -12.63 18.08
C ASN A 429 -18.81 -13.13 17.01
N GLN A 430 -18.32 -13.37 15.78
CA GLN A 430 -19.12 -13.96 14.70
C GLN A 430 -19.49 -15.43 14.96
N VAL A 431 -18.60 -16.22 15.57
CA VAL A 431 -18.91 -17.62 15.92
C VAL A 431 -19.96 -17.71 17.04
N PHE A 432 -19.98 -16.74 17.96
CA PHE A 432 -20.93 -16.66 19.09
C PHE A 432 -22.25 -15.92 18.79
N SER A 433 -22.35 -15.18 17.69
CA SER A 433 -23.60 -14.51 17.26
C SER A 433 -24.54 -15.48 16.56
#